data_AF-A0A453T9J0-F1
#
_entry.id   AF-A0A453T9J0-F1
#
_cell.length_a   1.000
_cell.length_b   1.000
_cell.length_c   1.000
_cell.angle_alpha   90.00
_cell.angle_beta   90.00
_cell.angle_gamma   90.00
#
_symmetry.space_group_name_H-M   'P 1'
#
loop_
_entity.id
_entity.type
_entity.pdbx_description
1 polymer ?
#
loop_
_entity_poly.entity_id
_entity_poly.type
_entity_poly.pdbx_seq_one_letter_code
_entity_poly.pdbx_strand_id
1 'polypeptide(L)'
;ARLSLRGIGVSGLQGRAARPCAALEAVLLHSVRLDDRDLARMLALCPRLRVLGLCSCTGISRVVVMAVMGLTSLRSVTIVDCTCLIGVDFTVVSSLRSFRYSGGCFFYLPGDALFADIDIRFGVKTSRNVLICQKVFSE
;
A
#
# COMPACT_ATOMS: atom_id res chain seq x y z
N ALA A 1 -3.57 16.02 7.27
CA ALA A 1 -5.01 15.68 7.17
C ALA A 1 -5.20 14.17 6.91
N ARG A 2 -6.38 13.61 7.17
CA ARG A 2 -6.66 12.17 7.03
C ARG A 2 -7.96 11.93 6.26
N LEU A 3 -7.92 11.00 5.31
CA LEU A 3 -9.09 10.41 4.66
C LEU A 3 -9.31 9.02 5.24
N SER A 4 -10.54 8.72 5.66
CA SER A 4 -10.92 7.40 6.15
C SER A 4 -12.21 6.99 5.45
N LEU A 5 -12.17 5.92 4.67
CA LEU A 5 -13.34 5.37 3.96
C LEU A 5 -13.65 3.99 4.53
N ARG A 6 -14.93 3.74 4.82
CA ARG A 6 -15.40 2.49 5.44
C ARG A 6 -16.64 1.96 4.74
N GLY A 7 -16.61 0.70 4.31
CA GLY A 7 -17.80 -0.01 3.81
C GLY A 7 -18.41 0.55 2.52
N ILE A 8 -17.63 1.31 1.74
CA ILE A 8 -18.10 1.94 0.50
C ILE A 8 -17.38 1.39 -0.73
N GLY A 9 -18.04 1.47 -1.90
CA GLY A 9 -17.38 1.28 -3.19
C GLY A 9 -16.82 2.61 -3.69
N VAL A 10 -15.55 2.63 -4.08
CA VAL A 10 -14.95 3.74 -4.82
C VAL A 10 -14.79 3.26 -6.26
N SER A 11 -15.42 3.96 -7.19
CA SER A 11 -15.33 3.69 -8.61
C SER A 11 -15.36 4.99 -9.38
N GLY A 12 -14.77 5.01 -10.57
CA GLY A 12 -14.92 6.14 -11.45
C GLY A 12 -14.14 7.36 -10.99
N LEU A 13 -12.96 7.18 -10.37
CA LEU A 13 -11.99 8.27 -10.26
C LEU A 13 -11.45 8.71 -11.64
N GLN A 14 -12.05 8.21 -12.73
CA GLN A 14 -11.84 8.62 -14.12
C GLN A 14 -12.52 9.97 -14.35
N GLY A 15 -11.84 11.06 -13.97
CA GLY A 15 -12.33 12.41 -14.17
C GLY A 15 -11.18 13.41 -14.17
N ARG A 16 -11.29 14.42 -15.05
CA ARG A 16 -10.37 15.54 -15.31
C ARG A 16 -9.47 15.95 -14.14
N ALA A 17 -8.22 16.35 -14.48
CA ALA A 17 -7.29 17.17 -13.70
C ALA A 17 -7.66 17.33 -12.21
N ALA A 18 -7.65 16.21 -11.48
CA ALA A 18 -7.96 16.22 -10.07
C ALA A 18 -6.82 16.96 -9.37
N ARG A 19 -7.16 18.00 -8.60
CA ARG A 19 -6.16 18.78 -7.87
C ARG A 19 -5.47 17.86 -6.85
N PRO A 20 -4.13 17.89 -6.75
CA PRO A 20 -3.42 17.13 -5.73
C PRO A 20 -3.97 17.47 -4.34
N CYS A 21 -4.32 16.43 -3.57
CA CYS A 21 -4.66 16.52 -2.16
C CYS A 21 -3.38 16.66 -1.33
N ALA A 22 -2.63 17.75 -1.54
CA ALA A 22 -1.30 17.95 -0.94
C ALA A 22 -1.31 18.04 0.59
N ALA A 23 -2.46 18.29 1.22
CA ALA A 23 -2.60 18.31 2.68
C ALA A 23 -2.83 16.92 3.32
N LEU A 24 -3.08 15.90 2.49
CA LEU A 24 -3.50 14.58 2.93
C LEU A 24 -2.28 13.73 3.26
N GLU A 25 -2.22 13.28 4.52
CA GLU A 25 -1.07 12.55 5.08
C GLU A 25 -1.42 11.11 5.42
N ALA A 26 -2.71 10.78 5.54
CA ALA A 26 -3.16 9.43 5.85
C ALA A 26 -4.39 9.06 5.02
N VAL A 27 -4.33 7.90 4.34
CA VAL A 27 -5.44 7.29 3.62
C VAL A 27 -5.67 5.93 4.24
N LEU A 28 -6.83 5.76 4.89
CA LEU A 28 -7.22 4.51 5.52
C LEU A 28 -8.51 4.00 4.89
N LEU A 29 -8.43 2.88 4.21
CA LEU A 29 -9.54 2.22 3.53
C LEU A 29 -9.86 0.93 4.29
N HIS A 30 -11.11 0.76 4.69
CA HIS A 30 -11.55 -0.44 5.38
C HIS A 30 -12.84 -0.99 4.77
N SER A 31 -12.84 -2.24 4.34
CA SER A 31 -13.98 -2.85 3.64
C SER A 31 -14.40 -2.03 2.42
N VAL A 32 -13.44 -1.48 1.68
CA VAL A 32 -13.69 -0.65 0.50
C VAL A 32 -13.52 -1.51 -0.76
N ARG A 33 -14.43 -1.38 -1.71
CA ARG A 33 -14.28 -1.97 -3.05
C ARG A 33 -13.68 -0.93 -3.99
N LEU A 34 -12.52 -1.22 -4.56
CA LEU A 34 -11.83 -0.35 -5.52
C LEU A 34 -10.93 -1.19 -6.44
N ASP A 35 -10.66 -0.72 -7.66
CA ASP A 35 -9.73 -1.39 -8.58
C ASP A 35 -8.29 -0.84 -8.47
N ASP A 36 -7.34 -1.51 -9.12
CA ASP A 36 -5.92 -1.12 -9.11
C ASP A 36 -5.71 0.33 -9.63
N ARG A 37 -6.52 0.77 -10.59
CA ARG A 37 -6.39 2.09 -11.21
C ARG A 37 -6.90 3.19 -10.28
N ASP A 38 -8.00 2.94 -9.59
CA ASP A 38 -8.56 3.85 -8.61
C ASP A 38 -7.61 4.03 -7.42
N LEU A 39 -7.00 2.95 -6.93
CA LEU A 39 -5.96 3.04 -5.89
C LEU A 39 -4.75 3.83 -6.38
N ALA A 40 -4.19 3.48 -7.54
CA ALA A 40 -3.02 4.15 -8.11
C ALA A 40 -3.24 5.66 -8.29
N ARG A 41 -4.44 6.05 -8.74
CA ARG A 41 -4.81 7.47 -8.90
C ARG A 41 -4.94 8.17 -7.55
N MET A 42 -5.57 7.53 -6.56
CA MET A 42 -5.68 8.09 -5.20
C MET A 42 -4.30 8.35 -4.59
N LEU A 43 -3.36 7.42 -4.78
CA LEU A 43 -1.97 7.57 -4.36
C LEU A 43 -1.26 8.73 -5.08
N ALA A 44 -1.40 8.83 -6.41
CA ALA A 44 -0.82 9.92 -7.19
C ALA A 44 -1.36 11.31 -6.80
N LEU A 45 -2.59 11.39 -6.27
CA LEU A 45 -3.16 12.64 -5.78
C LEU A 45 -2.65 13.06 -4.40
N CYS A 46 -1.96 12.18 -3.67
CA CYS A 46 -1.56 12.42 -2.29
C CYS A 46 -0.02 12.42 -2.14
N PRO A 47 0.72 13.41 -2.67
CA PRO A 47 2.18 13.41 -2.66
C PRO A 47 2.80 13.51 -1.26
N ARG A 48 2.04 13.98 -0.26
CA ARG A 48 2.48 14.05 1.15
C ARG A 48 1.99 12.88 2.00
N LEU A 49 1.49 11.81 1.38
CA LEU A 49 0.99 10.65 2.09
C LEU A 49 2.11 10.03 2.93
N ARG A 50 1.82 9.82 4.22
CA ARG A 50 2.69 9.19 5.22
C ARG A 50 2.17 7.82 5.64
N VAL A 51 0.85 7.65 5.65
CA VAL A 51 0.19 6.43 6.11
C VAL A 51 -0.78 5.93 5.04
N LEU A 52 -0.62 4.68 4.62
CA LEU A 52 -1.56 3.96 3.77
C LEU A 52 -2.07 2.73 4.52
N GLY A 53 -3.39 2.65 4.71
CA GLY A 53 -4.05 1.49 5.29
C GLY A 53 -5.07 0.91 4.34
N LEU A 54 -4.95 -0.38 4.03
CA LEU A 54 -5.89 -1.18 3.24
C LEU A 54 -6.29 -2.38 4.09
N CYS A 55 -7.51 -2.37 4.61
CA CYS A 55 -8.03 -3.44 5.46
C CYS A 55 -9.29 -4.03 4.85
N SER A 56 -9.33 -5.33 4.61
CA SER A 56 -10.49 -6.02 4.04
C SER A 56 -11.00 -5.40 2.72
N CYS A 57 -10.12 -4.78 1.95
CA CYS A 57 -10.48 -4.18 0.66
C CYS A 57 -10.62 -5.27 -0.42
N THR A 58 -11.51 -5.03 -1.37
CA THR A 58 -11.81 -5.97 -2.47
C THR A 58 -11.68 -5.27 -3.82
N GLY A 59 -11.47 -6.05 -4.89
CA GLY A 59 -11.30 -5.52 -6.25
C GLY A 59 -9.88 -5.10 -6.61
N ILE A 60 -9.00 -4.87 -5.62
CA ILE A 60 -7.57 -4.63 -5.83
C ILE A 60 -6.89 -5.98 -6.04
N SER A 61 -6.21 -6.12 -7.18
CA SER A 61 -5.36 -7.26 -7.49
C SER A 61 -3.89 -6.98 -7.21
N ARG A 62 -3.42 -5.75 -7.44
CA ARG A 62 -2.02 -5.37 -7.26
C ARG A 62 -1.89 -3.99 -6.63
N VAL A 63 -1.04 -3.90 -5.61
CA VAL A 63 -0.65 -2.61 -5.01
C VAL A 63 0.76 -2.29 -5.47
N VAL A 64 0.89 -1.41 -6.46
CA VAL A 64 2.20 -1.02 -7.02
C VAL A 64 2.38 0.48 -6.84
N VAL A 65 3.45 0.86 -6.15
CA VAL A 65 3.87 2.26 -6.09
C VAL A 65 4.91 2.51 -7.17
N MET A 66 4.65 3.51 -8.00
CA MET A 66 5.59 3.96 -9.03
C MET A 66 6.24 5.28 -8.63
N ALA A 67 7.49 5.50 -9.05
CA ALA A 67 8.22 6.75 -8.75
C ALA A 67 7.44 8.02 -9.17
N VAL A 68 6.68 7.94 -10.27
CA VAL A 68 5.82 9.03 -10.77
C VAL A 68 4.76 9.49 -9.78
N MET A 69 4.41 8.67 -8.79
CA MET A 69 3.42 9.02 -7.76
C MET A 69 3.99 9.91 -6.65
N GLY A 70 5.32 10.10 -6.59
CA GLY A 70 5.96 11.04 -5.67
C GLY A 70 5.76 10.73 -4.19
N LEU A 71 5.53 9.47 -3.81
CA LEU A 71 5.26 9.05 -2.43
C LEU A 71 6.52 8.99 -1.54
N THR A 72 7.37 10.01 -1.60
CA THR A 72 8.67 10.07 -0.89
C THR A 72 8.52 10.26 0.63
N SER A 73 7.31 10.56 1.09
CA SER A 73 7.00 10.75 2.52
C SER A 73 6.28 9.54 3.13
N LEU A 74 6.03 8.48 2.36
CA LEU A 74 5.28 7.32 2.84
C LEU A 74 6.13 6.53 3.84
N ARG A 75 5.63 6.41 5.07
CA ARG A 75 6.37 5.82 6.20
C ARG A 75 5.72 4.57 6.73
N SER A 76 4.39 4.47 6.65
CA SER A 76 3.64 3.37 7.23
C SER A 76 2.66 2.81 6.22
N VAL A 77 2.76 1.50 5.99
CA VAL A 77 1.84 0.76 5.13
C VAL A 77 1.22 -0.37 5.93
N THR A 78 -0.09 -0.49 5.85
CA THR A 78 -0.85 -1.61 6.42
C THR A 78 -1.71 -2.21 5.33
N ILE A 79 -1.55 -3.49 5.03
CA ILE A 79 -2.36 -4.24 4.06
C ILE A 79 -2.80 -5.53 4.75
N VAL A 80 -4.08 -5.64 5.07
CA VAL A 80 -4.61 -6.76 5.85
C VAL A 80 -5.91 -7.27 5.22
N ASP A 81 -6.06 -8.59 5.14
CA ASP A 81 -7.28 -9.28 4.71
C ASP A 81 -7.83 -8.85 3.33
N CYS A 82 -6.95 -8.44 2.41
CA CYS A 82 -7.35 -8.12 1.03
C CYS A 82 -7.38 -9.40 0.18
N THR A 83 -8.57 -9.89 -0.15
CA THR A 83 -8.77 -11.25 -0.68
C THR A 83 -8.35 -11.46 -2.13
N CYS A 84 -8.40 -10.41 -2.96
CA CYS A 84 -8.06 -10.49 -4.38
C CYS A 84 -6.58 -10.16 -4.67
N LEU A 85 -5.81 -9.85 -3.63
CA LEU A 85 -4.46 -9.34 -3.77
C LEU A 85 -3.51 -10.46 -4.20
N ILE A 86 -2.85 -10.27 -5.33
CA ILE A 86 -1.87 -11.21 -5.89
C ILE A 86 -0.45 -10.68 -5.86
N GLY A 87 -0.23 -9.39 -5.56
CA GLY A 87 1.11 -8.83 -5.45
C GLY A 87 1.15 -7.42 -4.89
N VAL A 88 2.25 -7.11 -4.21
CA VAL A 88 2.53 -5.80 -3.61
C VAL A 88 3.96 -5.36 -3.97
N ASP A 89 4.15 -4.11 -4.36
CA ASP A 89 5.46 -3.56 -4.70
C ASP A 89 5.62 -2.13 -4.15
N PHE A 90 6.53 -2.00 -3.19
CA PHE A 90 6.97 -0.74 -2.58
C PHE A 90 8.47 -0.47 -2.79
N THR A 91 9.13 -1.16 -3.72
CA THR A 91 10.59 -1.09 -3.94
C THR A 91 11.13 0.34 -4.12
N VAL A 92 10.32 1.24 -4.67
CA VAL A 92 10.69 2.65 -4.91
C VAL A 92 10.47 3.57 -3.69
N VAL A 93 9.99 3.06 -2.56
CA VAL A 93 9.60 3.85 -1.38
C VAL A 93 10.61 3.68 -0.25
N SER A 94 11.84 4.18 -0.43
CA SER A 94 12.91 4.08 0.56
C SER A 94 12.60 4.77 1.90
N SER A 95 11.60 5.65 1.95
CA SER A 95 11.12 6.30 3.18
C SER A 95 10.32 5.40 4.12
N LEU A 96 10.00 4.17 3.71
CA LEU A 96 9.17 3.24 4.45
C LEU A 96 9.84 2.82 5.77
N ARG A 97 9.09 2.87 6.87
CA ARG A 97 9.58 2.55 8.22
C ARG A 97 8.75 1.48 8.90
N SER A 98 7.45 1.44 8.63
CA SER A 98 6.54 0.45 9.19
C SER A 98 5.79 -0.25 8.08
N PHE A 99 5.80 -1.59 8.12
CA PHE A 99 5.10 -2.43 7.15
C PHE A 99 4.34 -3.53 7.87
N ARG A 100 3.01 -3.47 7.81
CA ARG A 100 2.12 -4.52 8.29
C ARG A 100 1.43 -5.19 7.11
N TYR A 101 1.59 -6.48 6.97
CA TYR A 101 0.99 -7.26 5.91
C TYR A 101 0.31 -8.51 6.45
N SER A 102 -0.90 -8.80 5.99
CA SER A 102 -1.52 -10.10 6.14
C SER A 102 -2.17 -10.54 4.84
N GLY A 103 -1.74 -11.70 4.34
CA GLY A 103 -2.17 -12.21 3.05
C GLY A 103 -1.37 -13.43 2.59
N GLY A 104 -1.69 -13.89 1.37
CA GLY A 104 -1.10 -15.08 0.77
C GLY A 104 -0.20 -14.82 -0.44
N CYS A 105 -0.03 -13.56 -0.83
CA CYS A 105 0.70 -13.17 -2.04
C CYS A 105 2.12 -12.68 -1.75
N PHE A 106 2.91 -12.53 -2.82
CA PHE A 106 4.24 -11.96 -2.77
C PHE A 106 4.20 -10.45 -2.54
N PHE A 107 5.25 -9.93 -1.89
CA PHE A 107 5.47 -8.50 -1.71
C PHE A 107 6.94 -8.17 -1.94
N TYR A 108 7.21 -6.98 -2.47
CA TYR A 108 8.55 -6.44 -2.65
C TYR A 108 8.71 -5.17 -1.84
N LEU A 109 9.73 -5.16 -0.99
CA LEU A 109 10.06 -4.04 -0.12
C LEU A 109 11.35 -3.35 -0.59
N PRO A 110 11.49 -2.05 -0.31
CA PRO A 110 12.71 -1.28 -0.59
C PRO A 110 13.89 -1.87 0.20
N GLY A 111 14.98 -2.18 -0.50
CA GLY A 111 16.16 -2.82 0.11
C GLY A 111 17.06 -1.87 0.91
N ASP A 112 16.85 -0.56 0.78
CA ASP A 112 17.57 0.53 1.44
C ASP A 112 16.75 1.21 2.56
N ALA A 113 15.53 0.74 2.81
CA ALA A 113 14.66 1.33 3.83
C ALA A 113 15.09 0.94 5.26
N LEU A 114 15.02 1.93 6.16
CA LEU A 114 15.31 1.77 7.58
C LEU A 114 14.03 1.40 8.34
N PHE A 115 13.66 0.13 8.25
CA PHE A 115 12.48 -0.39 8.94
C PHE A 115 12.63 -0.34 10.46
N ALA A 116 11.61 0.20 11.13
CA ALA A 116 11.49 0.22 12.58
C ALA A 116 10.49 -0.83 13.08
N ASP A 117 9.49 -1.19 12.27
CA ASP A 117 8.41 -2.11 12.64
C ASP A 117 7.94 -2.91 11.42
N ILE A 118 8.04 -4.23 11.47
CA ILE A 118 7.58 -5.12 10.40
C ILE A 118 6.74 -6.24 11.01
N ASP A 119 5.49 -6.36 10.57
CA ASP A 119 4.56 -7.43 10.96
C ASP A 119 4.01 -8.11 9.71
N ILE A 120 4.33 -9.39 9.53
CA ILE A 120 3.98 -10.16 8.33
C ILE A 120 3.27 -11.44 8.75
N ARG A 121 1.98 -11.55 8.43
CA ARG A 121 1.12 -12.68 8.82
C ARG A 121 0.60 -13.40 7.59
N PHE A 122 1.21 -14.55 7.27
CA PHE A 122 0.75 -15.40 6.18
C PHE A 122 -0.48 -16.22 6.58
N GLY A 123 -1.44 -16.32 5.66
CA GLY A 123 -2.54 -17.26 5.80
C GLY A 123 -2.02 -18.70 5.68
N VAL A 124 -2.48 -19.58 6.58
CA VAL A 124 -2.06 -21.00 6.75
C VAL A 124 -2.20 -21.86 5.47
N LYS A 125 -2.77 -21.33 4.38
CA LYS A 125 -3.04 -22.06 3.12
C LYS A 125 -2.12 -21.72 1.94
N THR A 126 -1.28 -20.69 2.03
CA THR A 126 -0.42 -20.26 0.90
C THR A 126 0.93 -19.77 1.38
N SER A 127 1.74 -20.67 1.95
CA SER A 127 3.16 -20.41 2.15
C SER A 127 3.85 -20.39 0.78
N ARG A 128 4.08 -19.20 0.22
CA ARG A 128 4.91 -19.02 -0.98
C ARG A 128 6.19 -18.28 -0.60
N ASN A 129 7.28 -18.62 -1.30
CA ASN A 129 8.62 -18.10 -1.08
C ASN A 129 8.62 -16.59 -0.86
N VAL A 130 9.02 -16.17 0.34
CA VAL A 130 9.17 -14.76 0.68
C VAL A 130 10.55 -14.33 0.23
N LEU A 131 10.63 -13.62 -0.89
CA LEU A 131 11.84 -12.89 -1.26
C LEU A 131 11.87 -11.59 -0.45
N ILE A 132 12.29 -11.68 0.81
CA ILE A 132 12.79 -10.51 1.52
C ILE A 132 14.12 -10.19 0.84
N CYS A 133 14.16 -9.12 0.04
CA CYS A 133 15.42 -8.65 -0.53
C CYS A 133 16.44 -8.55 0.61
N GLN A 134 17.55 -9.26 0.42
CA GLN A 134 18.43 -9.92 1.38
C GLN A 134 19.20 -9.00 2.36
N LYS A 135 18.75 -7.76 2.57
CA LYS A 135 19.48 -6.73 3.33
C LYS A 135 18.87 -6.38 4.68
N VAL A 136 17.67 -6.88 5.01
CA VAL A 136 16.99 -6.59 6.28
C VAL A 136 17.60 -7.34 7.47
N PHE A 137 18.44 -8.37 7.23
CA PHE A 137 19.05 -9.21 8.27
C PHE A 137 20.57 -9.36 8.16
N SER A 138 21.25 -8.56 7.34
CA SER A 138 22.71 -8.60 7.26
C SER A 138 23.28 -7.46 8.10
N GLU A 139 23.83 -7.82 9.26
CA GLU A 139 24.82 -7.02 9.99
C GLU A 139 26.06 -6.75 9.12
#